data_AF-A0A023X0Z8-F1
#
_entry.id   AF-A0A023X0Z8-F1
#
_cell.length_a   1.000
_cell.length_b   1.000
_cell.length_c   1.000
_cell.angle_alpha   90.00
_cell.angle_beta   90.00
_cell.angle_gamma   90.00
#
_symmetry.space_group_name_H-M   'P 1'
#
loop_
_entity.id
_entity.type
_entity.pdbx_description
1 polymer ?
#
loop_
_entity_poly.entity_id
_entity_poly.type
_entity_poly.pdbx_seq_one_letter_code
_entity_poly.pdbx_strand_id
1 'polypeptide(L)'
;MDLLMVQDRRTGRFVYTERLERRAGETPWEYVRRSVRREGQIRRYYTGDRLRFLVGWGVESVEDFLESYPEYRGPSEYARDEGRPSEVTRERMDPAG
;
A
#
# COMPACT_ATOMS: atom_id res chain seq x y z
N MET A 1 12.09 7.96 -4.85
CA MET A 1 10.66 7.72 -4.60
C MET A 1 10.59 6.45 -3.77
N ASP A 2 9.64 6.35 -2.85
CA ASP A 2 9.45 5.13 -2.05
C ASP A 2 8.03 4.59 -2.23
N LEU A 3 7.86 3.29 -2.01
CA LEU A 3 6.58 2.60 -2.09
C LEU A 3 6.22 2.03 -0.72
N LEU A 4 5.09 2.47 -0.15
CA LEU A 4 4.53 1.90 1.06
C LEU A 4 3.51 0.84 0.70
N MET A 5 3.58 -0.31 1.36
CA MET A 5 2.77 -1.46 1.00
C MET A 5 2.24 -2.16 2.26
N VAL A 6 1.06 -2.76 2.13
CA VAL A 6 0.54 -3.71 3.12
C VAL A 6 0.16 -4.99 2.41
N GLN A 7 0.70 -6.10 2.90
CA GLN A 7 0.47 -7.42 2.38
C GLN A 7 -0.29 -8.29 3.38
N ASP A 8 -1.28 -9.04 2.90
CA ASP A 8 -1.85 -10.17 3.62
C ASP A 8 -0.87 -11.34 3.58
N ARG A 9 -0.30 -11.72 4.72
CA ARG A 9 0.72 -12.77 4.83
C ARG A 9 0.22 -14.15 4.41
N ARG A 10 -1.09 -14.40 4.50
CA ARG A 10 -1.68 -15.71 4.20
C ARG A 10 -1.79 -15.95 2.70
N THR A 11 -2.19 -14.92 1.97
CA THR A 11 -2.43 -15.01 0.51
C THR A 11 -1.30 -14.37 -0.30
N GLY A 12 -0.44 -13.59 0.35
CA GLY A 12 0.54 -12.70 -0.26
C GLY A 12 -0.05 -11.57 -1.10
N ARG A 13 -1.36 -11.34 -1.03
CA ARG A 13 -2.01 -10.24 -1.74
C ARG A 13 -1.63 -8.90 -1.10
N PHE A 14 -1.28 -7.92 -1.94
CA PHE A 14 -1.12 -6.54 -1.51
C PHE A 14 -2.50 -5.89 -1.38
N VAL A 15 -2.87 -5.55 -0.15
CA VAL A 15 -4.17 -4.93 0.19
C VAL A 15 -4.09 -3.41 0.21
N TYR A 16 -2.87 -2.86 0.16
CA TYR A 16 -2.61 -1.43 0.11
C TYR A 16 -1.28 -1.16 -0.58
N THR A 17 -1.26 -0.15 -1.44
CA THR A 17 -0.06 0.40 -2.07
C THR A 17 -0.17 1.92 -2.13
N GLU A 18 0.91 2.63 -1.79
CA GLU A 18 0.98 4.08 -1.89
C GLU A 18 2.38 4.50 -2.30
N ARG A 19 2.46 5.32 -3.36
CA ARG A 19 3.70 5.95 -3.80
C ARG A 19 3.97 7.21 -2.98
N LEU A 20 5.17 7.30 -2.42
CA LEU A 20 5.70 8.49 -1.79
C LEU A 20 6.72 9.15 -2.71
N GLU A 21 6.23 10.12 -3.47
CA GLU A 21 7.06 10.98 -4.28
C GLU A 21 7.52 12.20 -3.50
N ARG A 22 8.70 12.73 -3.87
CA ARG A 22 9.13 14.04 -3.37
C ARG A 22 8.29 15.13 -4.00
N ARG A 23 7.85 16.08 -3.18
CA ARG A 23 7.13 17.25 -3.67
C ARG A 23 8.12 18.29 -4.21
N ALA A 24 7.69 19.11 -5.15
CA ALA A 24 8.52 20.19 -5.67
C ALA A 24 8.94 21.13 -4.53
N GLY A 25 10.24 21.40 -4.42
CA GLY A 25 10.81 22.23 -3.34
C GLY A 25 10.87 21.58 -1.96
N GLU A 26 10.46 20.30 -1.81
CA GLU A 26 10.53 19.59 -0.53
C GLU A 26 11.98 19.26 -0.17
N THR A 27 12.38 19.69 1.03
CA THR A 27 13.70 19.34 1.56
C THR A 27 13.76 17.85 1.93
N PRO A 28 14.96 17.24 1.95
CA PRO A 28 15.11 15.85 2.37
C PRO A 28 14.49 15.55 3.75
N TRP A 29 14.59 16.49 4.70
CA TRP A 29 14.06 16.30 6.05
C TRP A 29 12.53 16.41 6.13
N GLU A 30 11.92 17.29 5.33
CA GLU A 30 10.46 17.35 5.21
C GLU A 30 9.90 16.07 4.62
N TYR A 31 10.55 15.53 3.58
CA TYR A 31 10.22 14.24 3.01
C TYR A 31 10.26 13.12 4.07
N VAL A 32 11.36 13.01 4.82
CA VAL A 32 11.52 12.00 5.88
C VAL A 32 10.44 12.13 6.96
N ARG A 33 10.15 13.34 7.44
CA ARG A 33 9.11 13.51 8.46
C ARG A 33 7.73 13.14 7.94
N ARG A 34 7.43 13.47 6.68
CA ARG A 34 6.16 13.11 6.04
C ARG A 34 6.04 11.60 5.82
N SER A 35 7.09 10.94 5.34
CA SER A 35 7.08 9.50 5.12
C SER A 35 6.91 8.73 6.42
N VAL A 36 7.65 9.08 7.48
CA VAL A 36 7.53 8.47 8.81
C VAL A 36 6.14 8.70 9.41
N ARG A 37 5.58 9.91 9.27
CA ARG A 37 4.21 10.20 9.75
C ARG A 37 3.19 9.35 8.99
N ARG A 38 3.36 9.19 7.68
CA ARG A 38 2.44 8.42 6.83
C ARG A 38 2.54 6.92 7.13
N GLU A 39 3.74 6.40 7.29
CA GLU A 39 3.99 5.04 7.77
C GLU A 39 3.27 4.78 9.10
N GLY A 40 3.40 5.69 10.08
CA GLY A 40 2.70 5.57 11.35
C GLY A 40 1.16 5.59 11.22
N GLN A 41 0.62 6.31 10.23
CA GLN A 41 -0.83 6.27 9.94
C GLN A 41 -1.25 4.92 9.37
N ILE A 42 -0.51 4.41 8.38
CA ILE A 42 -0.82 3.14 7.72
C ILE A 42 -0.73 1.99 8.72
N ARG A 43 0.33 1.93 9.53
CA ARG A 43 0.49 0.89 10.56
C ARG A 43 -0.64 0.89 11.60
N ARG A 44 -1.20 2.05 11.94
CA ARG A 44 -2.36 2.13 12.85
C ARG A 44 -3.65 1.64 12.20
N TYR A 45 -3.83 1.90 10.91
CA TYR A 45 -5.03 1.49 10.18
C TYR A 45 -5.02 0.00 9.81
N TYR A 46 -3.87 -0.51 9.37
CA TYR A 46 -3.65 -1.90 9.02
C TYR A 46 -2.98 -2.65 10.19
N THR A 47 -3.78 -2.95 11.20
CA THR A 47 -3.35 -3.70 12.39
C THR A 47 -3.70 -5.19 12.29
N GLY A 48 -2.97 -6.03 13.02
CA GLY A 48 -3.22 -7.47 13.13
C GLY A 48 -2.15 -8.36 12.52
N ASP A 49 -1.98 -9.57 13.08
CA ASP A 49 -0.84 -10.47 12.81
C ASP A 49 -0.78 -11.02 11.37
N ARG A 50 -1.92 -10.97 10.69
CA ARG A 50 -2.07 -11.39 9.29
C ARG A 50 -1.56 -10.34 8.31
N LEU A 51 -1.49 -9.07 8.70
CA LEU A 51 -1.04 -7.99 7.84
C LEU A 51 0.44 -7.71 8.09
N ARG A 52 1.18 -7.52 7.00
CA ARG A 52 2.59 -7.15 7.01
C ARG A 52 2.75 -5.81 6.31
N PHE A 53 3.31 -4.84 7.02
CA PHE A 53 3.74 -3.59 6.43
C PHE A 53 5.11 -3.77 5.77
N LEU A 54 5.27 -3.22 4.57
CA LEU A 54 6.48 -3.31 3.75
C LEU A 54 6.82 -1.92 3.19
N VAL A 55 8.12 -1.65 3.07
CA VAL A 55 8.65 -0.43 2.46
C VAL A 55 9.59 -0.83 1.33
N GLY A 56 9.24 -0.41 0.12
CA GLY A 56 10.12 -0.47 -1.03
C GLY A 56 10.84 0.85 -1.20
N TRP A 57 12.13 0.89 -0.89
CA TRP A 57 12.97 2.07 -1.11
C TRP A 57 13.40 2.13 -2.57
N GLY A 58 13.13 3.25 -3.25
CA GLY A 58 13.58 3.44 -4.63
C GLY A 58 12.88 2.57 -5.70
N VAL A 59 11.82 1.84 -5.36
CA VAL A 59 11.04 1.03 -6.31
C VAL A 59 9.78 1.75 -6.78
N GLU A 60 9.37 1.48 -8.02
CA GLU A 60 8.27 2.19 -8.68
C GLU A 60 6.94 1.45 -8.61
N SER A 61 7.00 0.13 -8.47
CA SER A 61 5.84 -0.75 -8.45
C SER A 61 6.01 -1.94 -7.49
N VAL A 62 4.91 -2.65 -7.27
CA VAL A 62 4.93 -3.91 -6.51
C VAL A 62 5.67 -4.97 -7.31
N GLU A 63 5.55 -4.95 -8.62
CA GLU A 63 6.22 -5.86 -9.55
C GLU A 63 7.75 -5.73 -9.40
N ASP A 64 8.30 -4.51 -9.45
CA ASP A 64 9.74 -4.26 -9.26
C ASP A 64 10.21 -4.70 -7.87
N PHE A 65 9.38 -4.47 -6.85
CA PHE A 65 9.65 -4.93 -5.50
C PHE A 65 9.72 -6.46 -5.44
N LEU A 66 8.79 -7.17 -6.09
CA LEU A 66 8.72 -8.63 -6.10
C LEU A 66 9.74 -9.29 -7.03
N GLU A 67 10.37 -8.55 -7.94
CA GLU A 67 11.57 -9.02 -8.65
C GLU A 67 12.78 -9.05 -7.73
N SER A 68 12.94 -8.02 -6.91
CA SER A 68 14.06 -7.93 -5.95
C SER A 68 13.85 -8.82 -4.72
N TYR A 69 12.59 -9.02 -4.30
CA TYR A 69 12.22 -9.77 -3.11
C TYR A 69 11.13 -10.81 -3.42
N PRO A 70 11.49 -11.90 -4.13
CA PRO A 70 10.53 -12.91 -4.58
C PRO A 70 9.87 -13.69 -3.43
N GLU A 71 10.46 -13.71 -2.23
CA GLU A 71 9.89 -14.35 -1.03
C GLU A 71 8.57 -13.71 -0.56
N TYR A 72 8.26 -12.51 -1.04
CA TYR A 72 6.97 -11.87 -0.81
C TYR A 72 5.95 -12.20 -1.90
N ARG A 73 6.29 -12.95 -2.95
CA ARG A 73 5.25 -13.51 -3.83
C ARG A 73 4.49 -14.54 -3.00
N GLY A 74 3.20 -14.26 -2.77
CA GLY A 74 2.32 -15.16 -2.03
C GLY A 74 2.28 -16.57 -2.62
N PRO A 75 1.62 -17.51 -1.93
CA PRO A 75 1.31 -18.82 -2.50
C PRO A 75 0.65 -18.64 -3.87
N SER A 76 1.23 -19.26 -4.90
CA SER A 76 0.83 -19.09 -6.31
C SER A 76 -0.62 -19.47 -6.59
N GLU A 77 -1.28 -20.17 -5.66
CA GLU A 77 -2.67 -20.62 -5.75
C GLU A 77 -3.71 -19.47 -5.69
N TYR A 78 -3.34 -18.26 -5.24
CA TYR A 78 -4.25 -17.10 -5.12
C TYR A 78 -4.01 -15.97 -6.14
N ALA A 79 -3.05 -16.12 -7.06
CA ALA A 79 -2.68 -15.07 -8.02
C ALA A 79 -3.74 -14.82 -9.13
N ARG A 80 -4.88 -15.53 -9.11
CA ARG A 80 -5.93 -15.45 -10.15
C ARG A 80 -7.22 -14.73 -9.74
N ASP A 81 -7.26 -14.08 -8.57
CA ASP A 81 -8.45 -13.29 -8.17
C ASP A 81 -8.27 -11.80 -8.53
N GLU A 82 -8.02 -11.52 -9.82
CA GLU A 82 -8.23 -10.19 -10.39
C GLU A 82 -9.73 -9.98 -10.58
N GLY A 83 -10.41 -9.59 -9.50
CA GLY A 83 -11.84 -9.38 -9.46
C GLY A 83 -12.24 -8.02 -8.88
N ARG A 84 -12.26 -7.01 -9.75
CA ARG A 84 -13.01 -5.73 -9.65
C ARG A 84 -12.50 -4.69 -8.61
N PRO A 85 -12.16 -3.46 -9.02
CA PRO A 85 -12.07 -2.34 -8.10
C PRO A 85 -13.46 -2.09 -7.53
N SER A 86 -13.62 -2.21 -6.21
CA SER A 86 -14.79 -1.70 -5.52
C SER A 86 -14.79 -0.18 -5.64
N GLU A 87 -15.39 0.28 -6.73
CA GLU A 87 -15.89 1.64 -6.90
C GLU A 87 -16.90 1.86 -5.77
N VAL A 88 -16.47 2.51 -4.69
CA VAL A 88 -17.37 3.01 -3.67
C VAL A 88 -18.07 4.21 -4.31
N THR A 89 -19.13 3.92 -5.08
CA THR A 89 -20.12 4.92 -5.47
C THR A 89 -20.71 5.44 -4.17
N ARG A 90 -20.29 6.65 -3.81
CA ARG A 90 -20.91 7.44 -2.75
C ARG A 90 -22.32 7.79 -3.22
N GLU A 91 -23.27 6.87 -3.03
CA GLU A 91 -24.68 7.17 -3.15
C GLU A 91 -24.98 8.34 -2.22
N ARG A 92 -25.30 9.49 -2.84
CA ARG A 92 -25.96 10.58 -2.16
C ARG A 92 -27.33 10.07 -1.76
N MET A 93 -27.49 9.74 -0.50
CA MET A 93 -28.79 9.59 0.13
C MET A 93 -29.27 11.00 0.44
N ASP A 94 -30.12 11.56 -0.44
CA ASP A 94 -30.93 12.73 -0.13
C ASP A 94 -32.02 12.30 0.88
N PRO A 95 -32.09 12.89 2.08
CA PRO A 95 -33.23 12.65 2.96
C PRO A 95 -34.43 13.44 2.45
N ALA A 96 -35.52 12.72 2.21
CA ALA A 96 -36.82 13.31 1.95
C ALA A 96 -37.23 14.29 3.06
N GLY A 97 -37.75 15.45 2.64
CA GLY A 97 -38.32 16.50 3.49
C GLY A 97 -38.79 17.68 2.66
#